data_AF-A0A496XSF7-F1
#
_entry.id   AF-A0A496XSF7-F1
#
_cell.length_a   1.000
_cell.length_b   1.000
_cell.length_c   1.000
_cell.angle_alpha   90.00
_cell.angle_beta   90.00
_cell.angle_gamma   90.00
#
_symmetry.space_group_name_H-M   'P 1'
#
loop_
_entity.id
_entity.type
_entity.pdbx_description
1 polymer ?
#
loop_
_entity_poly.entity_id
_entity_poly.type
_entity_poly.pdbx_seq_one_letter_code
_entity_poly.pdbx_strand_id
1 'polypeptide(L)'
;MDISAQSIKLIDKDSTLFIKIPELKARKEKCLAAIDKDVSITLPTCLIDGLKDESMQPISSDLREKMIKVLEDNAKLNEQAPEFEGLEILRTRRDKDEAIKKLGEFYFKKLNDSLYGDGKKLYVEHSAFYEIFKSQVSKNLIESLSSYCIEAEQSQAFILSKNKNTRMSVRKNNIKKLEQIEGEGEEAVSTGYKEWKACMQAIQNICYKSIYTNEEIKLKINYTSFSVLNKTYQVQSADFDYSQKRACGVVNYLKVARQTILKITEIQQLINYVDGDPKKGKKDPVNWFKNLTGKEDFKSTGKTYDELTSMTSGELATSGFIEEDKKIQEKIQEECLKNSNLLACKDFLTEDVEESYKLAAEYALKLEAMMGKIEKMEPAQLKKYLKEQGYNDERIQELEKFQDELKTEIIERFRAEKEVLVTQLWNDIESKSLKVKDQDVVRSKIEKIAEELAGRGEEFTQLVHYNNIISGYLTVSGRTGDKGKVRNVQSIFRELSDSAYGEEIEGFDDLGGEERLTDIKKQLAEAGIIDPKEKREVEGLSINALNKAVLNYHVEKLDEKPLQGWDTKDQDEIATN
;
A
#
# COMPACT_ATOMS: atom_id res chain seq x y z
N MET A 1 32.49 15.33 4.42
CA MET A 1 31.51 15.66 3.37
C MET A 1 31.62 14.59 2.32
N ASP A 2 30.95 13.47 2.55
CA ASP A 2 30.84 12.35 1.61
C ASP A 2 29.45 12.48 0.97
N ILE A 3 29.44 12.86 -0.31
CA ILE A 3 28.25 12.87 -1.16
C ILE A 3 28.29 11.54 -1.89
N SER A 4 27.60 10.51 -1.40
CA SER A 4 27.65 9.18 -2.01
C SER A 4 26.27 8.55 -2.23
N ALA A 5 25.91 8.49 -3.52
CA ALA A 5 25.01 7.56 -4.22
C ALA A 5 23.51 7.62 -3.88
N GLN A 6 22.63 7.52 -4.89
CA GLN A 6 21.26 7.00 -4.72
C GLN A 6 21.24 5.51 -5.12
N SER A 7 21.91 4.68 -4.33
CA SER A 7 21.78 3.23 -4.43
C SER A 7 20.47 2.78 -3.78
N ILE A 8 19.62 2.09 -4.53
CA ILE A 8 18.58 1.24 -3.94
C ILE A 8 19.31 0.16 -3.15
N LYS A 9 19.28 0.25 -1.82
CA LYS A 9 19.60 -0.90 -0.97
C LYS A 9 18.29 -1.50 -0.52
N LEU A 10 18.03 -2.75 -0.82
CA LEU A 10 16.84 -3.42 -0.31
C LEU A 10 17.16 -4.01 1.08
N ILE A 11 16.15 -4.15 1.94
CA ILE A 11 16.34 -4.56 3.34
C ILE A 11 16.75 -6.04 3.43
N ASP A 12 17.94 -6.28 3.98
CA ASP A 12 18.32 -7.25 5.02
C ASP A 12 19.62 -8.03 4.68
N LYS A 13 20.63 -7.90 5.54
CA LYS A 13 21.93 -8.58 5.42
C LYS A 13 21.85 -10.09 5.71
N ASP A 14 20.75 -10.56 6.30
CA ASP A 14 20.48 -11.98 6.59
C ASP A 14 19.44 -12.64 5.65
N SER A 15 18.87 -11.93 4.67
CA SER A 15 17.79 -12.38 3.76
C SER A 15 18.13 -13.54 2.81
N THR A 16 19.36 -14.07 2.84
CA THR A 16 19.82 -15.01 1.82
C THR A 16 19.61 -16.44 2.30
N LEU A 17 18.42 -16.96 2.02
CA LEU A 17 17.98 -18.29 2.43
C LEU A 17 18.19 -19.30 1.29
N PHE A 18 17.75 -18.95 0.09
CA PHE A 18 17.69 -19.88 -1.04
C PHE A 18 18.93 -19.86 -1.90
N ILE A 19 19.57 -18.70 -2.11
CA ILE A 19 20.80 -18.60 -2.92
C ILE A 19 22.02 -19.21 -2.19
N LYS A 20 21.85 -19.65 -0.94
CA LYS A 20 22.82 -20.53 -0.24
C LYS A 20 22.73 -21.99 -0.68
N ILE A 21 21.61 -22.43 -1.26
CA ILE A 21 21.45 -23.78 -1.83
C ILE A 21 22.30 -23.86 -3.12
N PRO A 22 23.31 -24.77 -3.21
CA PRO A 22 24.23 -24.81 -4.34
C PRO A 22 23.54 -24.91 -5.71
N GLU A 23 22.47 -25.70 -5.81
CA GLU A 23 21.69 -25.87 -7.03
C GLU A 23 21.03 -24.55 -7.49
N LEU A 24 20.48 -23.78 -6.55
CA LEU A 24 19.83 -22.49 -6.84
C LEU A 24 20.84 -21.39 -7.14
N LYS A 25 22.01 -21.42 -6.50
CA LYS A 25 23.13 -20.52 -6.84
C LYS A 25 23.60 -20.74 -8.28
N ALA A 26 23.85 -21.99 -8.66
CA ALA A 26 24.26 -22.33 -10.02
C ALA A 26 23.18 -21.97 -11.06
N ARG A 27 21.90 -22.13 -10.69
CA ARG A 27 20.76 -21.71 -11.51
C ARG A 27 20.75 -20.19 -11.73
N LYS A 28 20.91 -19.39 -10.68
CA LYS A 28 21.03 -17.93 -10.76
C LYS A 28 22.15 -17.51 -11.71
N GLU A 29 23.34 -18.07 -11.55
CA GLU A 29 24.51 -17.72 -12.39
C GLU A 29 24.26 -18.01 -13.88
N LYS A 30 23.67 -19.18 -14.20
CA LYS A 30 23.27 -19.51 -15.57
C LYS A 30 22.20 -18.56 -16.13
N CYS A 31 21.20 -18.21 -15.33
CA CYS A 31 20.18 -17.25 -15.73
C CYS A 31 20.76 -15.88 -16.03
N LEU A 32 21.66 -15.38 -15.17
CA LEU A 32 22.35 -14.10 -15.42
C LEU A 32 23.16 -14.13 -16.71
N ALA A 33 23.89 -15.22 -16.97
CA ALA A 33 24.64 -15.38 -18.21
C ALA A 33 23.75 -15.47 -19.46
N ALA A 34 22.52 -15.98 -19.35
CA ALA A 34 21.54 -16.01 -20.43
C ALA A 34 20.94 -14.61 -20.68
N ILE A 35 20.60 -13.88 -19.61
CA ILE A 35 20.08 -12.50 -19.68
C ILE A 35 21.09 -11.56 -20.34
N ASP A 36 22.38 -11.78 -20.11
CA ASP A 36 23.42 -10.97 -20.76
C ASP A 36 23.52 -11.23 -22.28
N LYS A 37 22.93 -12.32 -22.78
CA LYS A 37 22.86 -12.66 -24.21
C LYS A 37 21.51 -12.31 -24.84
N ASP A 38 20.43 -12.37 -24.05
CA ASP A 38 19.07 -12.09 -24.48
C ASP A 38 18.32 -11.32 -23.40
N VAL A 39 18.13 -10.03 -23.65
CA VAL A 39 17.45 -9.09 -22.75
C VAL A 39 15.95 -9.37 -22.59
N SER A 40 15.36 -10.25 -23.40
CA SER A 40 13.97 -10.69 -23.22
C SER A 40 13.81 -11.72 -22.10
N ILE A 41 14.90 -12.32 -21.63
CA ILE A 41 14.89 -13.24 -20.49
C ILE A 41 14.82 -12.41 -19.20
N THR A 42 13.90 -12.75 -18.30
CA THR A 42 13.85 -12.18 -16.95
C THR A 42 14.48 -13.16 -15.96
N LEU A 43 15.15 -12.64 -14.93
CA LEU A 43 15.72 -13.48 -13.88
C LEU A 43 14.67 -14.35 -13.17
N PRO A 44 13.49 -13.81 -12.80
CA PRO A 44 12.47 -14.63 -12.15
C PRO A 44 11.96 -15.80 -13.01
N THR A 45 11.58 -15.52 -14.27
CA THR A 45 11.06 -16.56 -15.17
C THR A 45 12.13 -17.61 -15.44
N CYS A 46 13.39 -17.21 -15.67
CA CYS A 46 14.47 -18.18 -15.83
C CYS A 46 14.72 -19.02 -14.56
N LEU A 47 14.66 -18.41 -13.38
CA LEU A 47 14.85 -19.12 -12.12
C LEU A 47 13.75 -20.15 -11.87
N ILE A 48 12.52 -19.93 -12.30
CA ILE A 48 11.39 -20.83 -12.02
C ILE A 48 11.21 -21.82 -13.18
N ASP A 49 11.01 -21.30 -14.39
CA ASP A 49 10.63 -22.08 -15.58
C ASP A 49 11.84 -22.64 -16.33
N GLY A 50 13.02 -22.06 -16.12
CA GLY A 50 14.24 -22.43 -16.84
C GLY A 50 14.38 -21.67 -18.16
N LEU A 51 15.15 -22.25 -19.07
CA LEU A 51 15.46 -21.63 -20.36
C LEU A 51 14.69 -22.34 -21.49
N LYS A 52 14.19 -21.54 -22.44
CA LYS A 52 13.41 -22.04 -23.59
C LYS A 52 14.21 -22.97 -24.51
N ASP A 53 15.54 -22.91 -24.46
CA ASP A 53 16.45 -23.78 -25.22
C ASP A 53 16.71 -25.14 -24.54
N GLU A 54 15.94 -25.47 -23.50
CA GLU A 54 16.03 -26.69 -22.69
C GLU A 54 17.37 -26.90 -21.95
N SER A 55 18.31 -25.95 -22.07
CA SER A 55 19.62 -25.99 -21.38
C SER A 55 19.48 -25.87 -19.85
N MET A 56 18.29 -25.48 -19.39
CA MET A 56 17.87 -25.48 -18.01
C MET A 56 16.38 -25.82 -17.93
N GLN A 57 16.05 -26.93 -17.28
CA GLN A 57 14.67 -27.36 -17.03
C GLN A 57 14.01 -26.55 -15.91
N PRO A 58 12.67 -26.56 -15.75
CA PRO A 58 11.99 -25.97 -14.60
C PRO A 58 12.53 -26.48 -13.25
N ILE A 59 12.27 -25.74 -12.16
CA ILE A 59 12.59 -26.21 -10.80
C ILE A 59 11.95 -27.59 -10.57
N SER A 60 12.76 -28.58 -10.20
CA SER A 60 12.28 -29.93 -9.93
C SER A 60 11.50 -29.99 -8.62
N SER A 61 10.60 -30.97 -8.51
CA SER A 61 9.85 -31.23 -7.29
C SER A 61 10.76 -31.40 -6.07
N ASP A 62 11.88 -32.13 -6.21
CA ASP A 62 12.85 -32.33 -5.12
C ASP A 62 13.49 -31.02 -4.65
N LEU A 63 13.82 -30.13 -5.59
CA LEU A 63 14.40 -28.83 -5.25
C LEU A 63 13.36 -27.92 -4.60
N ARG A 64 12.12 -27.96 -5.07
CA ARG A 64 10.99 -27.27 -4.45
C ARG A 64 10.76 -27.76 -3.02
N GLU A 65 10.84 -29.06 -2.75
CA GLU A 65 10.76 -29.62 -1.39
C GLU A 65 11.88 -29.12 -0.48
N LYS A 66 13.13 -29.05 -0.97
CA LYS A 66 14.24 -28.47 -0.22
C LYS A 66 13.95 -27.01 0.15
N MET A 67 13.38 -26.23 -0.77
CA MET A 67 13.02 -24.84 -0.53
C MET A 67 11.90 -24.71 0.52
N ILE A 68 10.84 -25.52 0.43
CA ILE A 68 9.76 -25.54 1.43
C ILE A 68 10.32 -25.87 2.82
N LYS A 69 11.20 -26.87 2.92
CA LYS A 69 11.84 -27.24 4.18
C LYS A 69 12.66 -26.10 4.80
N VAL A 70 13.39 -25.34 3.98
CA VAL A 70 14.12 -24.16 4.45
C VAL A 70 13.18 -23.11 5.05
N LEU A 71 12.00 -22.89 4.45
CA LEU A 71 10.98 -21.99 5.03
C LEU A 71 10.44 -22.51 6.36
N GLU A 72 10.13 -23.79 6.45
CA GLU A 72 9.60 -24.40 7.68
C GLU A 72 10.61 -24.40 8.81
N ASP A 73 11.88 -24.72 8.52
CA ASP A 73 12.95 -24.71 9.51
C ASP A 73 13.25 -23.28 9.97
N ASN A 74 13.16 -22.29 9.09
CA ASN A 74 13.26 -20.87 9.47
C ASN A 74 12.09 -20.43 10.36
N ALA A 75 10.85 -20.81 10.02
CA ALA A 75 9.67 -20.49 10.81
C ALA A 75 9.73 -21.10 12.23
N LYS A 76 10.27 -22.32 12.38
CA LYS A 76 10.47 -22.95 13.71
C LYS A 76 11.47 -22.20 14.59
N LEU A 77 12.45 -21.52 13.99
CA LEU A 77 13.42 -20.70 14.73
C LEU A 77 12.82 -19.36 15.17
N ASN A 78 11.66 -18.98 14.63
CA ASN A 78 10.98 -17.74 14.93
C ASN A 78 9.48 -18.00 15.20
N GLU A 79 9.15 -18.43 16.42
CA GLU A 79 7.78 -18.79 16.83
C GLU A 79 6.73 -17.67 16.62
N GLN A 80 7.17 -16.41 16.40
CA GLN A 80 6.30 -15.24 16.17
C GLN A 80 6.17 -14.86 14.68
N ALA A 81 6.86 -15.56 13.77
CA ALA A 81 6.75 -15.31 12.33
C ALA A 81 5.50 -16.00 11.76
N PRO A 82 4.73 -15.33 10.88
CA PRO A 82 3.61 -15.96 10.17
C PRO A 82 4.11 -17.16 9.35
N GLU A 83 3.39 -18.28 9.42
CA GLU A 83 3.83 -19.55 8.85
C GLU A 83 3.62 -19.60 7.33
N PHE A 84 2.58 -18.96 6.80
CA PHE A 84 2.17 -19.10 5.40
C PHE A 84 2.34 -17.84 4.55
N GLU A 85 2.45 -16.66 5.17
CA GLU A 85 2.85 -15.42 4.48
C GLU A 85 3.58 -14.46 5.43
N GLY A 86 4.92 -14.50 5.43
CA GLY A 86 5.72 -13.36 5.89
C GLY A 86 5.73 -12.30 4.81
N LEU A 87 4.80 -11.35 4.86
CA LEU A 87 4.73 -10.29 3.87
C LEU A 87 5.83 -9.25 4.13
N GLU A 88 7.02 -9.57 3.65
CA GLU A 88 8.04 -8.55 3.43
C GLU A 88 7.60 -7.72 2.23
N ILE A 89 7.19 -6.47 2.48
CA ILE A 89 7.30 -5.46 1.43
C ILE A 89 8.80 -5.38 1.14
N LEU A 90 9.20 -5.81 -0.05
CA LEU A 90 10.51 -5.45 -0.55
C LEU A 90 10.57 -3.94 -0.69
N ARG A 91 11.08 -3.29 0.34
CA ARG A 91 11.27 -1.85 0.35
C ARG A 91 12.61 -1.57 -0.31
N THR A 92 12.56 -0.93 -1.46
CA THR A 92 13.73 -0.21 -1.98
C THR A 92 14.02 0.92 -0.99
N ARG A 93 15.23 0.96 -0.39
CA ARG A 93 15.62 2.11 0.42
C ARG A 93 15.59 3.36 -0.45
N ARG A 94 14.72 4.30 -0.08
CA ARG A 94 14.69 5.67 -0.61
C ARG A 94 15.47 6.62 0.29
N ASP A 95 16.30 6.11 1.20
CA ASP A 95 17.08 6.83 2.20
C ASP A 95 18.00 7.92 1.61
N LYS A 96 18.18 7.92 0.28
CA LYS A 96 19.04 8.82 -0.50
C LYS A 96 18.25 9.80 -1.37
N ASP A 97 16.92 9.74 -1.33
CA ASP A 97 16.06 10.73 -1.98
C ASP A 97 15.92 11.94 -1.06
N GLU A 98 16.63 13.02 -1.40
CA GLU A 98 16.68 14.23 -0.56
C GLU A 98 15.30 14.88 -0.41
N ALA A 99 14.39 14.75 -1.38
CA ALA A 99 13.02 15.23 -1.22
C ALA A 99 12.27 14.45 -0.14
N ILE A 100 12.36 13.11 -0.15
CA ILE A 100 11.77 12.25 0.90
C ILE A 100 12.39 12.54 2.27
N LYS A 101 13.69 12.86 2.31
CA LYS A 101 14.36 13.24 3.54
C LYS A 101 13.83 14.57 4.10
N LYS A 102 13.54 15.57 3.25
CA LYS A 102 12.86 16.80 3.67
C LYS A 102 11.51 16.54 4.30
N LEU A 103 10.74 15.64 3.70
CA LEU A 103 9.47 15.18 4.27
C LEU A 103 9.67 14.48 5.64
N GLY A 104 10.71 13.64 5.77
CA GLY A 104 11.08 13.01 7.04
C GLY A 104 11.49 14.02 8.12
N GLU A 105 12.26 15.05 7.76
CA GLU A 105 12.62 16.17 8.64
C GLU A 105 11.39 16.93 9.12
N PHE A 106 10.42 17.17 8.23
CA PHE A 106 9.14 17.80 8.56
C PHE A 106 8.33 16.98 9.57
N TYR A 107 8.10 15.68 9.29
CA TYR A 107 7.38 14.81 10.22
C TYR A 107 8.09 14.66 11.57
N PHE A 108 9.42 14.56 11.56
CA PHE A 108 10.20 14.50 12.78
C PHE A 108 10.03 15.77 13.61
N LYS A 109 10.10 16.95 12.97
CA LYS A 109 9.86 18.23 13.62
C LYS A 109 8.44 18.30 14.21
N LYS A 110 7.42 17.94 13.43
CA LYS A 110 6.01 17.91 13.86
C LYS A 110 5.79 17.03 15.09
N LEU A 111 6.39 15.84 15.11
CA LEU A 111 6.35 14.93 16.25
C LEU A 111 7.13 15.48 17.44
N ASN A 112 8.35 15.99 17.22
CA ASN A 112 9.21 16.54 18.26
C ASN A 112 8.60 17.76 18.95
N ASP A 113 8.03 18.70 18.19
CA ASP A 113 7.34 19.89 18.71
C ASP A 113 6.13 19.48 19.55
N SER A 114 5.46 18.39 19.18
CA SER A 114 4.33 17.84 19.93
C SER A 114 4.77 17.08 21.19
N LEU A 115 5.94 16.44 21.19
CA LEU A 115 6.50 15.71 22.34
C LEU A 115 7.20 16.59 23.38
N TYR A 116 7.77 17.72 22.97
CA TYR A 116 8.65 18.50 23.85
C TYR A 116 8.21 19.96 24.03
N GLY A 117 7.34 20.49 23.16
CA GLY A 117 6.94 21.91 23.16
C GLY A 117 8.13 22.86 23.32
N ASP A 118 7.92 24.00 23.98
CA ASP A 118 8.96 24.96 24.36
C ASP A 118 9.76 24.53 25.62
N GLY A 119 10.17 23.25 25.69
CA GLY A 119 11.19 22.79 26.64
C GLY A 119 10.73 21.98 27.86
N LYS A 120 9.48 21.48 27.91
CA LYS A 120 9.06 20.50 28.92
C LYS A 120 9.11 19.09 28.35
N LYS A 121 9.93 18.22 28.94
CA LYS A 121 9.97 16.79 28.59
C LYS A 121 8.67 16.11 29.02
N LEU A 122 7.83 15.72 28.06
CA LEU A 122 6.67 14.86 28.31
C LEU A 122 7.14 13.41 28.49
N TYR A 123 6.64 12.74 29.53
CA TYR A 123 6.78 11.30 29.70
C TYR A 123 5.56 10.62 29.06
N VAL A 124 5.66 10.37 27.75
CA VAL A 124 4.60 9.77 26.95
C VAL A 124 4.52 8.26 27.17
N GLU A 125 3.29 7.75 27.28
CA GLU A 125 3.01 6.33 27.45
C GLU A 125 3.36 5.53 26.18
N HIS A 126 3.88 4.30 26.34
CA HIS A 126 4.25 3.47 25.18
C HIS A 126 3.04 3.11 24.30
N SER A 127 1.84 2.98 24.90
CA SER A 127 0.57 2.77 24.19
C SER A 127 0.31 3.82 23.10
N ALA A 128 0.70 5.07 23.36
CA ALA A 128 0.55 6.16 22.41
C ALA A 128 1.36 5.99 21.11
N PHE A 129 2.55 5.40 21.19
CA PHE A 129 3.35 5.10 19.99
C PHE A 129 2.73 3.98 19.15
N TYR A 130 2.04 3.03 19.78
CA TYR A 130 1.29 2.00 19.05
C TYR A 130 0.07 2.59 18.34
N GLU A 131 -0.65 3.52 18.97
CA GLU A 131 -1.77 4.21 18.32
C GLU A 131 -1.29 5.12 17.18
N ILE A 132 -0.17 5.84 17.35
CA ILE A 132 0.48 6.58 16.26
C ILE A 132 0.82 5.62 15.10
N PHE A 133 1.44 4.48 15.40
CA PHE A 133 1.84 3.54 14.36
C PHE A 133 0.64 2.90 13.66
N LYS A 134 -0.40 2.50 14.42
CA LYS A 134 -1.67 2.00 13.88
C LYS A 134 -2.31 3.04 12.98
N SER A 135 -2.43 4.28 13.45
CA SER A 135 -2.96 5.42 12.68
C SER A 135 -2.17 5.63 11.38
N GLN A 136 -0.84 5.59 11.42
CA GLN A 136 0.00 5.71 10.22
C GLN A 136 -0.23 4.55 9.23
N VAL A 137 -0.31 3.31 9.71
CA VAL A 137 -0.57 2.14 8.86
C VAL A 137 -1.93 2.26 8.18
N SER A 138 -2.95 2.66 8.93
CA SER A 138 -4.30 2.92 8.42
C SER A 138 -4.33 4.03 7.37
N LYS A 139 -3.62 5.13 7.59
CA LYS A 139 -3.55 6.24 6.63
C LYS A 139 -2.83 5.87 5.35
N ASN A 140 -1.67 5.23 5.48
CA ASN A 140 -0.92 4.74 4.33
C ASN A 140 -1.76 3.74 3.50
N LEU A 141 -2.69 3.02 4.14
CA LEU A 141 -3.62 2.14 3.44
C LEU A 141 -4.62 2.91 2.59
N ILE A 142 -5.29 3.90 3.19
CA ILE A 142 -6.25 4.75 2.48
C ILE A 142 -5.53 5.50 1.37
N GLU A 143 -4.31 5.99 1.63
CA GLU A 143 -3.47 6.65 0.64
C GLU A 143 -3.08 5.71 -0.49
N SER A 144 -2.71 4.45 -0.20
CA SER A 144 -2.40 3.44 -1.22
C SER A 144 -3.61 3.15 -2.12
N LEU A 145 -4.81 3.00 -1.53
CA LEU A 145 -6.06 2.85 -2.28
C LEU A 145 -6.36 4.10 -3.12
N SER A 146 -6.26 5.28 -2.51
CA SER A 146 -6.47 6.57 -3.16
C SER A 146 -5.48 6.81 -4.30
N SER A 147 -4.23 6.32 -4.19
CA SER A 147 -3.21 6.45 -5.24
C SER A 147 -3.56 5.73 -6.53
N TYR A 148 -4.37 4.68 -6.44
CA TYR A 148 -4.95 4.01 -7.60
C TYR A 148 -6.26 4.70 -8.01
N CYS A 149 -7.17 4.90 -7.04
CA CYS A 149 -8.53 5.34 -7.33
C CYS A 149 -8.64 6.78 -7.82
N ILE A 150 -7.70 7.65 -7.46
CA ILE A 150 -7.68 9.01 -7.99
C ILE A 150 -7.44 9.00 -9.51
N GLU A 151 -6.75 8.01 -10.07
CA GLU A 151 -6.49 7.87 -11.52
C GLU A 151 -7.52 6.99 -12.24
N ALA A 152 -8.51 6.46 -11.51
CA ALA A 152 -9.45 5.47 -12.01
C ALA A 152 -10.85 6.05 -12.20
N GLU A 153 -11.57 5.62 -13.23
CA GLU A 153 -12.95 6.03 -13.46
C GLU A 153 -13.87 4.84 -13.75
N GLN A 154 -15.13 4.94 -13.29
CA GLN A 154 -16.11 3.86 -13.42
C GLN A 154 -16.48 3.56 -14.89
N SER A 155 -16.42 4.57 -15.77
CA SER A 155 -16.61 4.45 -17.22
C SER A 155 -15.62 3.49 -17.88
N GLN A 156 -14.44 3.31 -17.30
CA GLN A 156 -13.39 2.40 -17.77
C GLN A 156 -13.22 1.20 -16.83
N ALA A 157 -14.23 0.89 -16.02
CA ALA A 157 -14.17 -0.18 -15.03
C ALA A 157 -12.96 -0.07 -14.10
N PHE A 158 -12.54 1.15 -13.80
CA PHE A 158 -11.38 1.46 -12.98
C PHE A 158 -10.04 0.95 -13.54
N ILE A 159 -9.97 0.62 -14.83
CA ILE A 159 -8.71 0.37 -15.55
C ILE A 159 -8.02 1.71 -15.82
N LEU A 160 -6.76 1.81 -15.41
CA LEU A 160 -5.89 2.95 -15.62
C LEU A 160 -5.30 2.90 -17.02
N SER A 161 -5.33 4.02 -17.74
CA SER A 161 -4.58 4.14 -18.99
C SER A 161 -3.08 4.06 -18.72
N LYS A 162 -2.30 3.38 -19.56
CA LYS A 162 -0.83 3.44 -19.52
C LYS A 162 -0.31 4.82 -19.93
N ASN A 163 -1.09 5.62 -20.66
CA ASN A 163 -0.73 6.99 -21.01
C ASN A 163 -0.84 7.92 -19.79
N LYS A 164 0.28 8.57 -19.43
CA LYS A 164 0.34 9.49 -18.27
C LYS A 164 -0.64 10.65 -18.39
N ASN A 165 -0.73 11.31 -19.56
CA ASN A 165 -1.60 12.47 -19.75
C ASN A 165 -3.08 12.10 -19.59
N THR A 166 -3.50 10.93 -20.10
CA THR A 166 -4.86 10.42 -19.90
C THR A 166 -5.13 10.20 -18.41
N ARG A 167 -4.22 9.54 -17.68
CA ARG A 167 -4.37 9.35 -16.22
C ARG A 167 -4.43 10.67 -15.47
N MET A 168 -3.59 11.64 -15.82
CA MET A 168 -3.60 12.96 -15.19
C MET A 168 -4.90 13.70 -15.46
N SER A 169 -5.51 13.56 -16.64
CA SER A 169 -6.85 14.10 -16.90
C SER A 169 -7.92 13.48 -16.01
N VAL A 170 -7.90 12.14 -15.85
CA VAL A 170 -8.83 11.43 -14.94
C VAL A 170 -8.60 11.88 -13.50
N ARG A 171 -7.34 12.00 -13.09
CA ARG A 171 -6.93 12.50 -11.77
C ARG A 171 -7.52 13.86 -11.44
N LYS A 172 -7.37 14.84 -12.34
CA LYS A 172 -7.96 16.18 -12.18
C LYS A 172 -9.49 16.12 -12.11
N ASN A 173 -10.13 15.30 -12.96
CA ASN A 173 -11.57 15.14 -12.94
C ASN A 173 -12.07 14.56 -11.62
N ASN A 174 -11.39 13.55 -11.08
CA ASN A 174 -11.74 12.93 -9.81
C ASN A 174 -11.53 13.86 -8.61
N ILE A 175 -10.51 14.73 -8.67
CA ILE A 175 -10.36 15.82 -7.70
C ILE A 175 -11.55 16.76 -7.79
N LYS A 176 -11.95 17.20 -8.99
CA LYS A 176 -13.13 18.09 -9.17
C LYS A 176 -14.40 17.49 -8.57
N LYS A 177 -14.65 16.19 -8.77
CA LYS A 177 -15.80 15.47 -8.17
C LYS A 177 -15.86 15.48 -6.64
N LEU A 178 -14.81 15.90 -5.94
CA LEU A 178 -14.85 16.11 -4.48
C LEU A 178 -15.80 17.25 -4.09
N GLU A 179 -16.04 18.20 -4.99
CA GLU A 179 -16.95 19.33 -4.74
C GLU A 179 -18.41 18.97 -4.88
N GLN A 180 -18.74 17.86 -5.55
CA GLN A 180 -20.12 17.46 -5.81
C GLN A 180 -20.66 16.68 -4.62
N ILE A 181 -21.29 17.38 -3.67
CA ILE A 181 -21.86 16.74 -2.48
C ILE A 181 -23.28 16.26 -2.78
N GLU A 182 -23.51 14.95 -2.58
CA GLU A 182 -24.80 14.31 -2.78
C GLU A 182 -25.37 13.81 -1.45
N GLY A 183 -26.66 14.04 -1.20
CA GLY A 183 -27.35 13.64 0.04
C GLY A 183 -27.28 14.70 1.15
N GLU A 184 -27.87 14.39 2.31
CA GLU A 184 -27.95 15.28 3.47
C GLU A 184 -27.57 14.55 4.77
N GLY A 185 -27.01 15.28 5.73
CA GLY A 185 -26.68 14.78 7.07
C GLY A 185 -25.73 13.57 7.04
N GLU A 186 -26.16 12.46 7.66
CA GLU A 186 -25.37 11.23 7.74
C GLU A 186 -25.23 10.48 6.39
N GLU A 187 -26.02 10.84 5.38
CA GLU A 187 -25.94 10.26 4.03
C GLU A 187 -25.11 11.11 3.06
N ALA A 188 -24.85 12.38 3.41
CA ALA A 188 -24.14 13.33 2.55
C ALA A 188 -22.72 12.85 2.23
N VAL A 189 -22.36 12.64 0.96
CA VAL A 189 -21.00 12.26 0.56
C VAL A 189 -20.64 12.90 -0.78
N SER A 190 -19.36 13.11 -1.04
CA SER A 190 -18.94 13.57 -2.37
C SER A 190 -19.10 12.48 -3.42
N THR A 191 -19.40 12.86 -4.67
CA THR A 191 -19.36 11.96 -5.83
C THR A 191 -17.99 11.29 -5.95
N GLY A 192 -16.91 12.03 -5.69
CA GLY A 192 -15.54 11.50 -5.64
C GLY A 192 -15.38 10.37 -4.60
N TYR A 193 -16.02 10.46 -3.43
CA TYR A 193 -16.04 9.39 -2.44
C TYR A 193 -16.85 8.17 -2.87
N LYS A 194 -18.02 8.37 -3.50
CA LYS A 194 -18.81 7.25 -4.02
C LYS A 194 -18.03 6.44 -5.05
N GLU A 195 -17.35 7.11 -5.97
CA GLU A 195 -16.51 6.46 -6.97
C GLU A 195 -15.26 5.80 -6.35
N TRP A 196 -14.61 6.46 -5.39
CA TRP A 196 -13.49 5.87 -4.65
C TRP A 196 -13.89 4.57 -3.96
N LYS A 197 -15.05 4.55 -3.29
CA LYS A 197 -15.60 3.36 -2.63
C LYS A 197 -15.82 2.21 -3.61
N ALA A 198 -16.37 2.50 -4.79
CA ALA A 198 -16.54 1.49 -5.84
C ALA A 198 -15.19 1.01 -6.41
N CYS A 199 -14.23 1.92 -6.60
CA CYS A 199 -12.89 1.60 -7.06
C CYS A 199 -12.13 0.68 -6.10
N MET A 200 -12.18 0.97 -4.79
CA MET A 200 -11.60 0.12 -3.73
C MET A 200 -12.04 -1.34 -3.88
N GLN A 201 -13.32 -1.56 -4.18
CA GLN A 201 -13.89 -2.91 -4.35
C GLN A 201 -13.43 -3.58 -5.65
N ALA A 202 -13.16 -2.79 -6.69
CA ALA A 202 -12.69 -3.29 -7.98
C ALA A 202 -11.21 -3.70 -7.97
N ILE A 203 -10.35 -3.03 -7.20
CA ILE A 203 -8.88 -3.23 -7.20
C ILE A 203 -8.48 -4.70 -7.03
N GLN A 204 -9.14 -5.44 -6.14
CA GLN A 204 -8.83 -6.86 -5.95
C GLN A 204 -9.11 -7.69 -7.20
N ASN A 205 -10.25 -7.44 -7.85
CA ASN A 205 -10.62 -8.12 -9.08
C ASN A 205 -9.64 -7.77 -10.20
N ILE A 206 -9.19 -6.52 -10.28
CA ILE A 206 -8.19 -6.07 -11.27
C ILE A 206 -6.84 -6.75 -11.03
N CYS A 207 -6.42 -6.96 -9.77
CA CYS A 207 -5.20 -7.70 -9.48
C CYS A 207 -5.33 -9.19 -9.85
N TYR A 208 -6.35 -9.88 -9.34
CA TYR A 208 -6.41 -11.33 -9.35
C TYR A 208 -7.08 -11.95 -10.57
N LYS A 209 -8.08 -11.31 -11.18
CA LYS A 209 -8.88 -11.92 -12.25
C LYS A 209 -8.26 -11.61 -13.60
N SER A 210 -7.63 -12.63 -14.18
CA SER A 210 -7.27 -12.65 -15.59
C SER A 210 -8.53 -12.74 -16.44
N ILE A 211 -8.75 -11.77 -17.30
CA ILE A 211 -9.92 -11.71 -18.15
C ILE A 211 -9.45 -11.90 -19.57
N TYR A 212 -9.58 -13.13 -20.06
CA TYR A 212 -9.16 -13.46 -21.41
C TYR A 212 -10.26 -14.24 -22.13
N THR A 213 -10.76 -13.66 -23.21
CA THR A 213 -11.17 -14.42 -24.40
C THR A 213 -10.83 -13.58 -25.64
N ASN A 214 -9.96 -14.10 -26.52
CA ASN A 214 -9.71 -13.70 -27.92
C ASN A 214 -9.64 -12.20 -28.23
N GLU A 215 -8.42 -11.62 -28.16
CA GLU A 215 -8.01 -10.29 -28.68
C GLU A 215 -8.77 -9.03 -28.17
N GLU A 216 -9.91 -9.21 -27.49
CA GLU A 216 -10.62 -8.20 -26.71
C GLU A 216 -10.64 -8.58 -25.23
N ILE A 217 -10.08 -7.74 -24.35
CA ILE A 217 -10.21 -7.95 -22.91
C ILE A 217 -11.62 -7.52 -22.50
N LYS A 218 -12.46 -8.47 -22.10
CA LYS A 218 -13.86 -8.25 -21.68
C LYS A 218 -14.02 -8.29 -20.17
N LEU A 219 -13.76 -7.16 -19.51
CA LEU A 219 -13.76 -7.10 -18.05
C LEU A 219 -15.18 -7.22 -17.48
N LYS A 220 -15.44 -8.30 -16.74
CA LYS A 220 -16.66 -8.50 -15.94
C LYS A 220 -16.32 -8.28 -14.46
N ILE A 221 -16.72 -7.13 -13.92
CA ILE A 221 -16.53 -6.83 -12.49
C ILE A 221 -17.82 -7.17 -11.74
N ASN A 222 -17.73 -8.17 -10.88
CA ASN A 222 -18.78 -8.42 -9.90
C ASN A 222 -18.42 -7.64 -8.63
N TYR A 223 -19.10 -6.50 -8.40
CA TYR A 223 -19.05 -5.83 -7.11
C TYR A 223 -20.00 -6.62 -6.21
N THR A 224 -19.53 -7.09 -5.06
CA THR A 224 -20.30 -7.85 -4.05
C THR A 224 -21.79 -7.49 -4.03
N SER A 225 -22.67 -8.49 -4.17
CA SER A 225 -24.13 -8.58 -3.92
C SER A 225 -25.11 -7.41 -4.21
N PHE A 226 -24.69 -6.18 -4.47
CA PHE A 226 -25.55 -4.99 -4.62
C PHE A 226 -25.34 -4.23 -5.92
N SER A 227 -24.30 -4.57 -6.68
CA SER A 227 -24.05 -3.93 -7.98
C SER A 227 -23.35 -4.90 -8.89
N VAL A 228 -24.08 -5.86 -9.45
CA VAL A 228 -23.55 -6.57 -10.62
C VAL A 228 -23.61 -5.61 -11.80
N LEU A 229 -22.55 -4.83 -12.00
CA LEU A 229 -22.30 -4.21 -13.29
C LEU A 229 -21.88 -5.34 -14.24
N ASN A 230 -22.86 -6.06 -14.78
CA ASN A 230 -22.70 -6.90 -15.97
C ASN A 230 -22.48 -5.99 -17.20
N LYS A 231 -21.50 -5.09 -17.12
CA LYS A 231 -21.04 -4.30 -18.25
C LYS A 231 -19.76 -4.93 -18.75
N THR A 232 -19.72 -5.16 -20.05
CA THR A 232 -18.50 -5.56 -20.75
C THR A 232 -17.77 -4.29 -21.13
N TYR A 233 -16.51 -4.20 -20.76
CA TYR A 233 -15.62 -3.11 -21.16
C TYR A 233 -14.61 -3.65 -22.15
N GLN A 234 -14.33 -2.89 -23.20
CA GLN A 234 -13.20 -3.17 -24.09
C GLN A 234 -12.00 -2.38 -23.57
N VAL A 235 -10.96 -3.09 -23.15
CA VAL A 235 -9.74 -2.46 -22.62
C VAL A 235 -8.52 -2.92 -23.41
N GLN A 236 -7.57 -2.00 -23.63
CA GLN A 236 -6.32 -2.32 -24.28
C GLN A 236 -5.45 -3.18 -23.36
N SER A 237 -4.73 -4.15 -23.93
CA SER A 237 -3.83 -5.02 -23.14
C SER A 237 -2.80 -4.22 -22.35
N ALA A 238 -2.22 -3.17 -22.95
CA ALA A 238 -1.23 -2.35 -22.29
C ALA A 238 -1.78 -1.58 -21.07
N ASP A 239 -3.04 -1.17 -21.11
CA ASP A 239 -3.72 -0.47 -20.02
C ASP A 239 -4.09 -1.46 -18.91
N PHE A 240 -4.57 -2.66 -19.27
CA PHE A 240 -4.83 -3.72 -18.32
C PHE A 240 -3.55 -4.16 -17.60
N ASP A 241 -2.46 -4.43 -18.32
CA ASP A 241 -1.17 -4.85 -17.73
C ASP A 241 -0.62 -3.79 -16.77
N TYR A 242 -0.76 -2.51 -17.12
CA TYR A 242 -0.37 -1.39 -16.26
C TYR A 242 -1.26 -1.33 -15.00
N SER A 243 -2.57 -1.47 -15.17
CA SER A 243 -3.55 -1.47 -14.08
C SER A 243 -3.37 -2.64 -13.12
N GLN A 244 -3.16 -3.85 -13.65
CA GLN A 244 -2.96 -5.05 -12.86
C GLN A 244 -1.70 -4.93 -11.98
N LYS A 245 -0.59 -4.42 -12.54
CA LYS A 245 0.63 -4.13 -11.75
C LYS A 245 0.35 -3.19 -10.59
N ARG A 246 -0.29 -2.05 -10.88
CA ARG A 246 -0.63 -1.05 -9.85
C ARG A 246 -1.60 -1.62 -8.81
N ALA A 247 -2.64 -2.34 -9.24
CA ALA A 247 -3.63 -2.95 -8.37
C ALA A 247 -3.00 -4.01 -7.46
N CYS A 248 -2.14 -4.90 -7.99
CA CYS A 248 -1.45 -5.90 -7.18
C CYS A 248 -0.46 -5.28 -6.19
N GLY A 249 0.18 -4.16 -6.54
CA GLY A 249 0.96 -3.38 -5.59
C GLY A 249 0.13 -2.90 -4.39
N VAL A 250 -1.06 -2.35 -4.65
CA VAL A 250 -2.01 -1.91 -3.60
C VAL A 250 -2.53 -3.10 -2.79
N VAL A 251 -2.90 -4.21 -3.44
CA VAL A 251 -3.36 -5.44 -2.78
C VAL A 251 -2.28 -6.05 -1.87
N ASN A 252 -1.03 -6.08 -2.31
CA ASN A 252 0.08 -6.55 -1.48
C ASN A 252 0.26 -5.65 -0.25
N TYR A 253 0.20 -4.32 -0.43
CA TYR A 253 0.25 -3.39 0.69
C TYR A 253 -0.93 -3.59 1.66
N LEU A 254 -2.14 -3.82 1.13
CA LEU A 254 -3.33 -4.13 1.94
C LEU A 254 -3.10 -5.34 2.85
N LYS A 255 -2.54 -6.43 2.30
CA LYS A 255 -2.25 -7.63 3.09
C LYS A 255 -1.18 -7.35 4.17
N VAL A 256 -0.14 -6.58 3.85
CA VAL A 256 0.90 -6.21 4.83
C VAL A 256 0.34 -5.33 5.94
N ALA A 257 -0.46 -4.32 5.59
CA ALA A 257 -1.11 -3.44 6.55
C ALA A 257 -2.01 -4.25 7.49
N ARG A 258 -2.78 -5.20 6.96
CA ARG A 258 -3.61 -6.14 7.74
C ARG A 258 -2.79 -6.95 8.75
N GLN A 259 -1.71 -7.59 8.31
CA GLN A 259 -0.81 -8.33 9.20
C GLN A 259 -0.15 -7.44 10.25
N THR A 260 0.19 -6.21 9.88
CA THR A 260 0.78 -5.23 10.79
C THR A 260 -0.21 -4.83 11.87
N ILE A 261 -1.46 -4.52 11.51
CA ILE A 261 -2.52 -4.17 12.47
C ILE A 261 -2.87 -5.36 13.36
N LEU A 262 -2.87 -6.60 12.84
CA LEU A 262 -3.01 -7.83 13.64
C LEU A 262 -1.96 -7.90 14.75
N LYS A 263 -0.69 -7.75 14.39
CA LYS A 263 0.42 -7.77 15.36
C LYS A 263 0.32 -6.64 16.38
N ILE A 264 -0.05 -5.43 15.96
CA ILE A 264 -0.26 -4.31 16.89
C ILE A 264 -1.38 -4.66 17.89
N THR A 265 -2.49 -5.23 17.41
CA THR A 265 -3.62 -5.61 18.25
C THR A 265 -3.25 -6.69 19.27
N GLU A 266 -2.46 -7.70 18.85
CA GLU A 266 -1.93 -8.73 19.75
C GLU A 266 -1.02 -8.15 20.83
N ILE A 267 -0.12 -7.24 20.46
CA ILE A 267 0.76 -6.54 21.41
C ILE A 267 -0.06 -5.73 22.42
N GLN A 268 -1.08 -4.99 21.96
CA GLN A 268 -1.97 -4.22 22.82
C GLN A 268 -2.76 -5.13 23.79
N GLN A 269 -3.24 -6.28 23.34
CA GLN A 269 -3.91 -7.25 24.21
C GLN A 269 -2.96 -7.81 25.28
N LEU A 270 -1.70 -8.08 24.92
CA LEU A 270 -0.68 -8.51 25.87
C LEU A 270 -0.37 -7.43 26.90
N ILE A 271 -0.25 -6.18 26.48
CA ILE A 271 -0.06 -5.03 27.39
C ILE A 271 -1.24 -4.93 28.36
N ASN A 272 -2.49 -4.94 27.86
CA ASN A 272 -3.69 -4.89 28.70
C ASN A 272 -3.81 -6.08 29.66
N TYR A 273 -3.36 -7.27 29.25
CA TYR A 273 -3.30 -8.45 30.11
C TYR A 273 -2.26 -8.28 31.23
N VAL A 274 -1.10 -7.70 30.92
CA VAL A 274 -0.01 -7.45 31.88
C VAL A 274 -0.32 -6.27 32.81
N ASP A 275 -1.00 -5.24 32.33
CA ASP A 275 -1.43 -4.06 33.10
C ASP A 275 -2.61 -4.34 34.04
N GLY A 276 -3.19 -5.55 33.95
CA GLY A 276 -4.12 -6.08 34.93
C GLY A 276 -5.57 -5.68 34.66
N ASP A 277 -6.21 -6.34 33.68
CA ASP A 277 -7.67 -6.45 33.66
C ASP A 277 -8.14 -7.09 35.00
N PRO A 278 -8.85 -6.35 35.87
CA PRO A 278 -9.30 -6.84 37.17
C PRO A 278 -10.23 -8.05 37.06
N LYS A 279 -10.83 -8.28 35.87
CA LYS A 279 -11.78 -9.38 35.64
C LYS A 279 -11.11 -10.72 35.31
N LYS A 280 -9.81 -10.77 35.02
CA LYS A 280 -9.12 -12.00 34.57
C LYS A 280 -8.10 -12.58 35.56
N GLY A 281 -7.99 -12.03 36.77
CA GLY A 281 -7.34 -12.71 37.89
C GLY A 281 -5.81 -12.86 37.78
N LYS A 282 -5.11 -11.88 38.38
CA LYS A 282 -3.72 -11.89 38.89
C LYS A 282 -2.57 -12.16 37.88
N LYS A 283 -1.70 -11.17 37.76
CA LYS A 283 -0.40 -11.07 38.48
C LYS A 283 -0.07 -9.60 38.70
N ASP A 284 0.56 -9.28 39.82
CA ASP A 284 1.20 -7.97 40.03
C ASP A 284 2.05 -7.65 38.78
N PRO A 285 1.84 -6.52 38.08
CA PRO A 285 2.67 -6.17 36.94
C PRO A 285 4.12 -6.13 37.42
N VAL A 286 5.00 -6.85 36.73
CA VAL A 286 6.43 -6.90 37.08
C VAL A 286 6.93 -5.46 37.14
N ASN A 287 7.63 -5.08 38.21
CA ASN A 287 7.99 -3.70 38.57
C ASN A 287 8.66 -2.85 37.45
N TRP A 288 9.14 -3.47 36.37
CA TRP A 288 9.67 -2.77 35.18
C TRP A 288 8.58 -2.19 34.26
N PHE A 289 7.37 -2.77 34.22
CA PHE A 289 6.24 -2.24 33.43
C PHE A 289 5.61 -0.98 34.03
N LYS A 290 5.64 -0.82 35.36
CA LYS A 290 5.22 0.43 36.05
C LYS A 290 6.05 1.66 35.65
N ASN A 291 7.20 1.47 34.99
CA ASN A 291 8.03 2.55 34.45
C ASN A 291 7.77 2.81 32.95
N LEU A 292 6.96 2.00 32.27
CA LEU A 292 6.54 2.18 30.86
C LEU A 292 5.23 2.97 30.74
N THR A 293 4.45 3.04 31.83
CA THR A 293 3.29 3.91 31.96
C THR A 293 3.75 5.35 32.07
N GLY A 294 3.66 6.08 30.96
CA GLY A 294 3.81 7.53 30.95
C GLY A 294 2.77 8.19 31.87
N LYS A 295 3.03 9.42 32.28
CA LYS A 295 2.07 10.17 33.11
C LYS A 295 1.08 10.96 32.27
N GLU A 296 1.36 11.13 30.98
CA GLU A 296 0.63 12.01 30.08
C GLU A 296 0.47 11.33 28.70
N ASP A 297 -0.75 11.36 28.16
CA ASP A 297 -1.06 11.05 26.76
C ASP A 297 -0.80 12.31 25.90
N PHE A 298 -0.62 12.18 24.59
CA PHE A 298 -0.52 13.32 23.66
C PHE A 298 -1.74 14.26 23.74
N LYS A 299 -2.85 13.81 24.32
CA LYS A 299 -4.01 14.65 24.65
C LYS A 299 -3.64 15.89 25.48
N SER A 300 -2.61 15.81 26.31
CA SER A 300 -2.07 16.95 27.08
C SER A 300 -1.52 18.09 26.19
N THR A 301 -1.18 17.77 24.94
CA THR A 301 -0.62 18.71 23.94
C THR A 301 -1.71 19.39 23.09
N GLY A 302 -2.98 18.98 23.26
CA GLY A 302 -4.09 19.48 22.44
C GLY A 302 -4.11 18.97 20.99
N LYS A 303 -3.24 18.02 20.65
CA LYS A 303 -3.21 17.34 19.35
C LYS A 303 -3.73 15.91 19.44
N THR A 304 -4.41 15.45 18.40
CA THR A 304 -4.85 14.06 18.26
C THR A 304 -3.80 13.21 17.53
N TYR A 305 -3.83 11.88 17.67
CA TYR A 305 -2.96 10.99 16.87
C TYR A 305 -3.13 11.22 15.38
N ASP A 306 -4.37 11.48 14.94
CA ASP A 306 -4.65 11.82 13.55
C ASP A 306 -3.90 13.09 13.11
N GLU A 307 -3.85 14.13 13.95
CA GLU A 307 -3.10 15.36 13.63
C GLU A 307 -1.59 15.12 13.56
N LEU A 308 -1.05 14.18 14.35
CA LEU A 308 0.37 13.86 14.36
C LEU A 308 0.83 13.05 13.15
N THR A 309 -0.03 12.17 12.63
CA THR A 309 0.27 11.25 11.52
C THR A 309 -0.27 11.71 10.17
N SER A 310 -1.02 12.81 10.13
CA SER A 310 -1.52 13.41 8.88
C SER A 310 -0.60 14.53 8.41
N MET A 311 -0.73 14.82 7.12
CA MET A 311 -0.19 16.01 6.49
C MET A 311 -1.27 16.57 5.57
N THR A 312 -1.49 17.88 5.60
CA THR A 312 -2.33 18.56 4.62
C THR A 312 -1.57 18.78 3.31
N SER A 313 -2.27 19.07 2.23
CA SER A 313 -1.58 19.43 0.99
C SER A 313 -0.77 20.73 1.12
N GLY A 314 -1.19 21.69 1.95
CA GLY A 314 -0.45 22.90 2.29
C GLY A 314 0.83 22.63 3.11
N GLU A 315 0.75 21.75 4.11
CA GLU A 315 1.92 21.27 4.87
C GLU A 315 2.92 20.57 3.93
N LEU A 316 2.45 19.76 2.98
CA LEU A 316 3.33 19.15 1.98
C LEU A 316 4.03 20.21 1.13
N ALA A 317 3.29 21.23 0.68
CA ALA A 317 3.84 22.29 -0.14
C ALA A 317 4.94 23.09 0.56
N THR A 318 4.82 23.26 1.88
CA THR A 318 5.78 23.99 2.73
C THR A 318 6.82 23.10 3.42
N SER A 319 6.75 21.78 3.26
CA SER A 319 7.67 20.81 3.88
C SER A 319 9.11 20.86 3.36
N GLY A 320 9.35 21.53 2.23
CA GLY A 320 10.60 21.48 1.47
C GLY A 320 10.70 20.30 0.51
N PHE A 321 9.72 19.38 0.49
CA PHE A 321 9.66 18.27 -0.47
C PHE A 321 9.61 18.77 -1.92
N ILE A 322 8.68 19.68 -2.24
CA ILE A 322 8.47 20.17 -3.62
C ILE A 322 9.71 20.92 -4.13
N GLU A 323 10.32 21.75 -3.29
CA GLU A 323 11.52 22.51 -3.65
C GLU A 323 12.69 21.56 -4.00
N GLU A 324 12.92 20.55 -3.16
CA GLU A 324 14.00 19.59 -3.38
C GLU A 324 13.70 18.66 -4.56
N ASP A 325 12.44 18.30 -4.78
CA ASP A 325 12.00 17.55 -5.96
C ASP A 325 12.30 18.31 -7.26
N LYS A 326 12.01 19.62 -7.31
CA LYS A 326 12.35 20.49 -8.45
C LYS A 326 13.86 20.51 -8.70
N LYS A 327 14.69 20.65 -7.66
CA LYS A 327 16.16 20.60 -7.79
C LYS A 327 16.65 19.27 -8.36
N ILE A 328 16.06 18.16 -7.92
CA ILE A 328 16.38 16.84 -8.46
C ILE A 328 16.04 16.76 -9.95
N GLN A 329 14.85 17.24 -10.35
CA GLN A 329 14.44 17.27 -11.74
C GLN A 329 15.36 18.15 -12.60
N GLU A 330 15.71 19.35 -12.12
CA GLU A 330 16.66 20.25 -12.79
C GLU A 330 18.04 19.60 -12.96
N LYS A 331 18.55 18.93 -11.92
CA LYS A 331 19.80 18.17 -12.00
C LYS A 331 19.74 17.10 -13.11
N ILE A 332 18.63 16.38 -13.21
CA ILE A 332 18.44 15.36 -14.26
C ILE A 332 18.36 15.99 -15.66
N GLN A 333 17.64 17.10 -15.82
CA GLN A 333 17.46 17.72 -17.12
C GLN A 333 18.74 18.41 -17.61
N GLU A 334 19.36 19.24 -16.76
CA GLU A 334 20.50 20.08 -17.12
C GLU A 334 21.83 19.32 -17.07
N GLU A 335 22.14 18.68 -15.94
CA GLU A 335 23.45 18.03 -15.77
C GLU A 335 23.52 16.69 -16.53
N CYS A 336 22.39 16.00 -16.60
CA CYS A 336 22.32 14.64 -17.11
C CYS A 336 21.98 14.54 -18.60
N LEU A 337 20.82 15.04 -18.99
CA LEU A 337 20.30 14.86 -20.35
C LEU A 337 20.90 15.87 -21.34
N LYS A 338 21.04 17.15 -20.95
CA LYS A 338 21.58 18.20 -21.82
C LYS A 338 23.11 18.17 -21.90
N ASN A 339 23.80 18.11 -20.76
CA ASN A 339 25.26 18.16 -20.73
C ASN A 339 25.96 16.80 -20.94
N SER A 340 25.19 15.71 -21.08
CA SER A 340 25.71 14.34 -21.26
C SER A 340 26.75 13.93 -20.21
N ASN A 341 26.70 14.52 -19.01
CA ASN A 341 27.62 14.21 -17.94
C ASN A 341 27.18 12.92 -17.25
N LEU A 342 27.59 11.78 -17.82
CA LEU A 342 27.26 10.45 -17.30
C LEU A 342 27.70 10.25 -15.85
N LEU A 343 28.71 10.99 -15.37
CA LEU A 343 29.12 10.98 -13.96
C LEU A 343 28.06 11.61 -13.04
N ALA A 344 27.36 12.66 -13.49
CA ALA A 344 26.24 13.25 -12.77
C ALA A 344 24.99 12.33 -12.77
N CYS A 345 24.88 11.43 -13.75
CA CYS A 345 23.74 10.51 -13.90
C CYS A 345 23.87 9.19 -13.15
N LYS A 346 25.11 8.83 -12.80
CA LYS A 346 25.38 7.65 -11.97
C LYS A 346 24.69 7.72 -10.62
N ASP A 347 24.45 8.93 -10.09
CA ASP A 347 23.75 9.09 -8.82
C ASP A 347 22.36 8.48 -8.84
N PHE A 348 21.66 8.47 -9.99
CA PHE A 348 20.29 7.99 -10.15
C PHE A 348 20.18 6.51 -10.51
N LEU A 349 21.32 5.86 -10.74
CA LEU A 349 21.40 4.47 -11.18
C LEU A 349 22.18 3.62 -10.18
N THR A 350 21.85 2.33 -10.14
CA THR A 350 22.47 1.37 -9.24
C THR A 350 23.64 0.68 -9.93
N GLU A 351 24.86 0.89 -9.41
CA GLU A 351 26.08 0.19 -9.83
C GLU A 351 26.22 -1.18 -9.14
N ASP A 352 25.59 -1.39 -7.97
CA ASP A 352 25.52 -2.68 -7.27
C ASP A 352 24.39 -3.57 -7.82
N VAL A 353 24.56 -3.98 -9.07
CA VAL A 353 23.61 -4.83 -9.79
C VAL A 353 23.56 -6.23 -9.15
N GLU A 354 24.66 -6.70 -8.57
CA GLU A 354 24.75 -8.06 -8.00
C GLU A 354 23.92 -8.21 -6.73
N GLU A 355 23.97 -7.24 -5.80
CA GLU A 355 23.14 -7.24 -4.58
C GLU A 355 21.66 -7.17 -4.95
N SER A 356 21.31 -6.29 -5.90
CA SER A 356 19.94 -6.12 -6.39
C SER A 356 19.39 -7.40 -7.03
N TYR A 357 20.18 -8.07 -7.87
CA TYR A 357 19.80 -9.33 -8.52
C TYR A 357 19.75 -10.50 -7.55
N LYS A 358 20.65 -10.53 -6.55
CA LYS A 358 20.61 -11.54 -5.50
C LYS A 358 19.27 -11.47 -4.77
N LEU A 359 18.81 -10.27 -4.41
CA LEU A 359 17.55 -10.12 -3.74
C LEU A 359 16.34 -10.46 -4.63
N ALA A 360 16.33 -10.01 -5.89
CA ALA A 360 15.27 -10.37 -6.83
C ALA A 360 15.13 -11.89 -6.96
N ALA A 361 16.28 -12.59 -7.01
CA ALA A 361 16.32 -14.04 -7.03
C ALA A 361 15.80 -14.67 -5.73
N GLU A 362 16.25 -14.21 -4.56
CA GLU A 362 15.76 -14.69 -3.25
C GLU A 362 14.25 -14.53 -3.13
N TYR A 363 13.71 -13.39 -3.56
CA TYR A 363 12.28 -13.12 -3.50
C TYR A 363 11.49 -14.02 -4.46
N ALA A 364 11.93 -14.18 -5.71
CA ALA A 364 11.30 -15.09 -6.66
C ALA A 364 11.28 -16.53 -6.14
N LEU A 365 12.40 -17.00 -5.58
CA LEU A 365 12.51 -18.35 -5.00
C LEU A 365 11.67 -18.51 -3.72
N LYS A 366 11.59 -17.48 -2.87
CA LYS A 366 10.72 -17.47 -1.69
C LYS A 366 9.26 -17.65 -2.07
N LEU A 367 8.82 -16.96 -3.12
CA LEU A 367 7.44 -17.03 -3.60
C LEU A 367 7.12 -18.38 -4.22
N GLU A 368 8.06 -18.95 -4.99
CA GLU A 368 7.94 -20.31 -5.52
C GLU A 368 7.83 -21.36 -4.40
N ALA A 369 8.63 -21.21 -3.34
CA ALA A 369 8.57 -22.08 -2.17
C ALA A 369 7.23 -21.92 -1.40
N MET A 370 6.76 -20.68 -1.24
CA MET A 370 5.46 -20.39 -0.61
C MET A 370 4.30 -20.95 -1.44
N MET A 371 4.33 -20.84 -2.77
CA MET A 371 3.36 -21.48 -3.66
C MET A 371 3.31 -22.99 -3.42
N GLY A 372 4.47 -23.66 -3.42
CA GLY A 372 4.53 -25.09 -3.13
C GLY A 372 3.98 -25.46 -1.74
N LYS A 373 4.18 -24.60 -0.74
CA LYS A 373 3.61 -24.77 0.61
C LYS A 373 2.08 -24.60 0.61
N ILE A 374 1.55 -23.61 -0.10
CA ILE A 374 0.11 -23.35 -0.22
C ILE A 374 -0.59 -24.48 -1.00
N GLU A 375 0.01 -24.97 -2.08
CA GLU A 375 -0.51 -26.10 -2.87
C GLU A 375 -0.65 -27.38 -2.02
N LYS A 376 0.28 -27.60 -1.08
CA LYS A 376 0.30 -28.74 -0.16
C LYS A 376 -0.46 -28.52 1.15
N MET A 377 -1.13 -27.38 1.30
CA MET A 377 -1.84 -27.05 2.52
C MET A 377 -2.99 -28.03 2.78
N GLU A 378 -2.98 -28.66 3.96
CA GLU A 378 -4.04 -29.53 4.46
C GLU A 378 -5.22 -28.72 5.04
N PRO A 379 -6.43 -29.30 5.18
CA PRO A 379 -7.61 -28.63 5.73
C PRO A 379 -7.38 -27.87 7.06
N ALA A 380 -6.63 -28.46 7.99
CA ALA A 380 -6.31 -27.82 9.28
C ALA A 380 -5.36 -26.62 9.12
N GLN A 381 -4.49 -26.64 8.11
CA GLN A 381 -3.58 -25.55 7.79
C GLN A 381 -4.30 -24.41 7.05
N LEU A 382 -5.38 -24.69 6.32
CA LEU A 382 -6.24 -23.67 5.71
C LEU A 382 -6.86 -22.75 6.76
N LYS A 383 -7.36 -23.32 7.86
CA LYS A 383 -7.83 -22.53 9.00
C LYS A 383 -6.76 -21.59 9.54
N LYS A 384 -5.54 -22.10 9.71
CA LYS A 384 -4.41 -21.32 10.20
C LYS A 384 -4.04 -20.20 9.21
N TYR A 385 -3.99 -20.50 7.92
CA TYR A 385 -3.77 -19.51 6.87
C TYR A 385 -4.83 -18.39 6.92
N LEU A 386 -6.12 -18.73 7.02
CA LEU A 386 -7.18 -17.73 7.11
C LEU A 386 -7.09 -16.89 8.39
N LYS A 387 -6.66 -17.48 9.52
CA LYS A 387 -6.38 -16.72 10.75
C LYS A 387 -5.19 -15.76 10.59
N GLU A 388 -4.09 -16.21 9.99
CA GLU A 388 -2.92 -15.37 9.70
C GLU A 388 -3.24 -14.25 8.72
N GLN A 389 -4.16 -14.53 7.79
CA GLN A 389 -4.71 -13.50 6.93
C GLN A 389 -5.48 -12.51 7.80
N GLY A 390 -6.29 -12.95 8.76
CA GLY A 390 -6.98 -12.10 9.73
C GLY A 390 -8.47 -12.37 9.87
N TYR A 391 -8.99 -13.41 9.21
CA TYR A 391 -10.40 -13.77 9.30
C TYR A 391 -10.78 -14.23 10.71
N ASN A 392 -11.97 -13.85 11.16
CA ASN A 392 -12.51 -14.32 12.43
C ASN A 392 -13.04 -15.76 12.33
N ASP A 393 -13.23 -16.42 13.47
CA ASP A 393 -13.63 -17.84 13.50
C ASP A 393 -14.99 -18.10 12.82
N GLU A 394 -15.94 -17.17 12.91
CA GLU A 394 -17.25 -17.29 12.26
C GLU A 394 -17.14 -17.31 10.74
N ARG A 395 -16.41 -16.34 10.16
CA ARG A 395 -16.17 -16.26 8.72
C ARG A 395 -15.35 -17.44 8.22
N ILE A 396 -14.39 -17.91 9.01
CA ILE A 396 -13.63 -19.12 8.67
C ILE A 396 -14.55 -20.33 8.57
N GLN A 397 -15.47 -20.53 9.52
CA GLN A 397 -16.43 -21.64 9.47
C GLN A 397 -17.33 -21.59 8.24
N GLU A 398 -17.68 -20.40 7.74
CA GLU A 398 -18.42 -20.26 6.49
C GLU A 398 -17.59 -20.64 5.26
N LEU A 399 -16.33 -20.18 5.23
CA LEU A 399 -15.39 -20.41 4.15
C LEU A 399 -14.94 -21.88 4.07
N GLU A 400 -14.78 -22.55 5.22
CA GLU A 400 -14.41 -23.98 5.31
C GLU A 400 -15.44 -24.91 4.66
N LYS A 401 -16.70 -24.46 4.46
CA LYS A 401 -17.73 -25.24 3.75
C LYS A 401 -17.42 -25.44 2.26
N PHE A 402 -16.49 -24.65 1.72
CA PHE A 402 -16.07 -24.65 0.31
C PHE A 402 -14.56 -24.85 0.20
N GLN A 403 -14.04 -25.78 0.97
CA GLN A 403 -12.60 -25.93 1.21
C GLN A 403 -11.78 -26.10 -0.08
N ASP A 404 -12.29 -26.87 -1.04
CA ASP A 404 -11.61 -27.14 -2.32
C ASP A 404 -11.64 -25.93 -3.25
N GLU A 405 -12.80 -25.27 -3.40
CA GLU A 405 -12.93 -24.05 -4.19
C GLU A 405 -12.11 -22.91 -3.59
N LEU A 406 -12.12 -22.76 -2.27
CA LEU A 406 -11.35 -21.74 -1.56
C LEU A 406 -9.85 -21.98 -1.69
N LYS A 407 -9.39 -23.23 -1.60
CA LYS A 407 -7.99 -23.57 -1.79
C LYS A 407 -7.54 -23.24 -3.22
N THR A 408 -8.37 -23.55 -4.22
CA THR A 408 -8.12 -23.20 -5.62
C THR A 408 -8.03 -21.68 -5.79
N GLU A 409 -9.00 -20.95 -5.26
CA GLU A 409 -9.02 -19.48 -5.31
C GLU A 409 -7.80 -18.86 -4.62
N ILE A 410 -7.37 -19.40 -3.47
CA ILE A 410 -6.15 -18.94 -2.77
C ILE A 410 -4.92 -19.15 -3.64
N ILE A 411 -4.76 -20.33 -4.24
CA ILE A 411 -3.61 -20.65 -5.11
C ILE A 411 -3.58 -19.73 -6.33
N GLU A 412 -4.71 -19.56 -7.01
CA GLU A 412 -4.80 -18.71 -8.20
C GLU A 412 -4.51 -17.24 -7.88
N ARG A 413 -5.12 -16.70 -6.82
CA ARG A 413 -4.88 -15.32 -6.36
C ARG A 413 -3.43 -15.11 -5.95
N PHE A 414 -2.85 -16.06 -5.21
CA PHE A 414 -1.46 -15.98 -4.78
C PHE A 414 -0.53 -15.98 -5.99
N ARG A 415 -0.71 -16.90 -6.95
CA ARG A 415 0.10 -16.97 -8.16
C ARG A 415 0.01 -15.68 -8.98
N ALA A 416 -1.22 -15.25 -9.29
CA ALA A 416 -1.46 -14.04 -10.09
C ALA A 416 -0.84 -12.78 -9.47
N GLU A 417 -1.00 -12.58 -8.17
CA GLU A 417 -0.42 -11.43 -7.47
C GLU A 417 1.12 -11.50 -7.47
N LYS A 418 1.68 -12.65 -7.08
CA LYS A 418 3.11 -12.76 -6.82
C LYS A 418 3.95 -12.76 -8.09
N GLU A 419 3.47 -13.35 -9.19
CA GLU A 419 4.11 -13.23 -10.51
C GLU A 419 4.21 -11.76 -10.97
N VAL A 420 3.13 -11.00 -10.78
CA VAL A 420 3.07 -9.57 -11.12
C VAL A 420 4.06 -8.77 -10.27
N LEU A 421 4.09 -8.98 -8.94
CA LEU A 421 4.99 -8.26 -8.04
C LEU A 421 6.47 -8.56 -8.31
N VAL A 422 6.80 -9.82 -8.61
CA VAL A 422 8.17 -10.24 -8.93
C VAL A 422 8.63 -9.63 -10.26
N THR A 423 7.75 -9.63 -11.25
CA THR A 423 8.01 -8.99 -12.54
C THR A 423 8.20 -7.48 -12.36
N GLN A 424 7.38 -6.84 -11.53
CA GLN A 424 7.52 -5.42 -11.21
C GLN A 424 8.86 -5.13 -10.53
N LEU A 425 9.22 -5.87 -9.48
CA LEU A 425 10.51 -5.73 -8.82
C LEU A 425 11.68 -5.89 -9.80
N TRP A 426 11.62 -6.89 -10.67
CA TRP A 426 12.65 -7.11 -11.68
C TRP A 426 12.78 -5.92 -12.62
N ASN A 427 11.67 -5.41 -13.14
CA ASN A 427 11.67 -4.24 -14.03
C ASN A 427 12.17 -2.98 -13.32
N ASP A 428 11.83 -2.78 -12.05
CA ASP A 428 12.30 -1.64 -11.24
C ASP A 428 13.81 -1.70 -10.99
N ILE A 429 14.35 -2.90 -10.75
CA ILE A 429 15.80 -3.10 -10.62
C ILE A 429 16.47 -2.89 -11.97
N GLU A 430 15.94 -3.48 -13.04
CA GLU A 430 16.53 -3.44 -14.37
C GLU A 430 16.54 -2.02 -14.94
N SER A 431 15.46 -1.26 -14.77
CA SER A 431 15.33 0.13 -15.23
C SER A 431 16.37 1.05 -14.57
N LYS A 432 16.85 0.71 -13.37
CA LYS A 432 17.81 1.50 -12.60
C LYS A 432 19.21 0.88 -12.58
N SER A 433 19.42 -0.32 -13.10
CA SER A 433 20.72 -1.01 -13.07
C SER A 433 21.66 -0.56 -14.19
N LEU A 434 22.93 -0.30 -13.85
CA LEU A 434 24.00 -0.01 -14.80
C LEU A 434 24.79 -1.28 -15.15
N LYS A 435 24.31 -2.04 -16.13
CA LYS A 435 25.05 -3.21 -16.68
C LYS A 435 26.00 -2.84 -17.80
N VAL A 436 25.54 -1.98 -18.70
CA VAL A 436 26.25 -1.62 -19.93
C VAL A 436 26.71 -0.18 -19.82
N LYS A 437 27.97 0.09 -20.17
CA LYS A 437 28.53 1.46 -20.25
C LYS A 437 28.11 2.20 -21.52
N ASP A 438 27.10 1.69 -22.22
CA ASP A 438 26.55 2.27 -23.44
C ASP A 438 25.80 3.56 -23.07
N GLN A 439 26.22 4.67 -23.67
CA GLN A 439 25.69 5.98 -23.35
C GLN A 439 24.21 6.13 -23.74
N ASP A 440 23.76 5.47 -24.81
CA ASP A 440 22.38 5.55 -25.29
C ASP A 440 21.43 4.79 -24.36
N VAL A 441 21.88 3.64 -23.85
CA VAL A 441 21.14 2.86 -22.85
C VAL A 441 21.04 3.63 -21.53
N VAL A 442 22.12 4.26 -21.08
CA VAL A 442 22.10 5.10 -19.88
C VAL A 442 21.15 6.27 -20.06
N ARG A 443 21.24 6.98 -21.19
CA ARG A 443 20.36 8.10 -21.52
C ARG A 443 18.90 7.70 -21.47
N SER A 444 18.51 6.59 -22.13
CA SER A 444 17.13 6.11 -22.13
C SER A 444 16.61 5.77 -20.72
N LYS A 445 17.46 5.21 -19.84
CA LYS A 445 17.08 4.93 -18.44
C LYS A 445 16.88 6.23 -17.64
N ILE A 446 17.76 7.21 -17.84
CA ILE A 446 17.64 8.52 -17.19
C ILE A 446 16.42 9.28 -17.69
N GLU A 447 16.09 9.22 -18.98
CA GLU A 447 14.86 9.80 -19.55
C GLU A 447 13.61 9.20 -18.89
N LYS A 448 13.57 7.87 -18.69
CA LYS A 448 12.47 7.22 -17.94
C LYS A 448 12.39 7.68 -16.48
N ILE A 449 13.52 7.79 -15.79
CA ILE A 449 13.55 8.33 -14.41
C ILE A 449 13.06 9.78 -14.39
N ALA A 450 13.46 10.58 -15.38
CA ALA A 450 13.00 11.95 -15.52
C ALA A 450 11.47 12.02 -15.72
N GLU A 451 10.92 11.15 -16.57
CA GLU A 451 9.47 11.04 -16.79
C GLU A 451 8.70 10.57 -15.54
N GLU A 452 9.28 9.67 -14.75
CA GLU A 452 8.73 9.20 -13.47
C GLU A 452 8.72 10.32 -12.41
N LEU A 453 9.76 11.16 -12.39
CA LEU A 453 9.90 12.26 -11.44
C LEU A 453 9.16 13.52 -11.88
N ALA A 454 8.96 13.73 -13.18
CA ALA A 454 8.27 14.89 -13.73
C ALA A 454 6.85 14.96 -13.16
N GLY A 455 6.52 16.05 -12.46
CA GLY A 455 5.21 16.21 -11.82
C GLY A 455 5.02 15.41 -10.52
N ARG A 456 6.04 14.74 -9.99
CA ARG A 456 5.97 13.99 -8.73
C ARG A 456 5.47 14.85 -7.56
N GLY A 457 6.00 16.08 -7.43
CA GLY A 457 5.52 17.07 -6.47
C GLY A 457 4.01 17.31 -6.57
N GLU A 458 3.53 17.62 -7.77
CA GLU A 458 2.11 17.90 -8.02
C GLU A 458 1.23 16.67 -7.79
N GLU A 459 1.63 15.52 -8.36
CA GLU A 459 0.94 14.26 -8.19
C GLU A 459 0.82 13.91 -6.69
N PHE A 460 1.88 14.10 -5.91
CA PHE A 460 1.81 13.82 -4.48
C PHE A 460 0.89 14.80 -3.74
N THR A 461 0.94 16.09 -4.05
CA THR A 461 0.01 17.09 -3.49
C THR A 461 -1.45 16.79 -3.82
N GLN A 462 -1.73 16.42 -5.07
CA GLN A 462 -3.05 15.95 -5.51
C GLN A 462 -3.51 14.72 -4.72
N LEU A 463 -2.59 13.79 -4.43
CA LEU A 463 -2.91 12.59 -3.65
C LEU A 463 -3.26 12.93 -2.21
N VAL A 464 -2.45 13.77 -1.55
CA VAL A 464 -2.68 14.18 -0.16
C VAL A 464 -4.02 14.91 -0.03
N HIS A 465 -4.29 15.87 -0.91
CA HIS A 465 -5.56 16.60 -0.94
C HIS A 465 -6.76 15.67 -1.11
N TYR A 466 -6.72 14.82 -2.15
CA TYR A 466 -7.78 13.87 -2.42
C TYR A 466 -7.99 12.90 -1.26
N ASN A 467 -6.91 12.31 -0.75
CA ASN A 467 -6.94 11.36 0.35
C ASN A 467 -7.51 11.97 1.65
N ASN A 468 -7.14 13.21 1.97
CA ASN A 468 -7.62 13.88 3.18
C ASN A 468 -9.13 14.18 3.14
N ILE A 469 -9.66 14.56 1.96
CA ILE A 469 -11.09 14.76 1.78
C ILE A 469 -11.85 13.42 1.79
N ILE A 470 -11.38 12.42 1.03
CA ILE A 470 -11.98 11.08 0.97
C ILE A 470 -12.04 10.42 2.35
N SER A 471 -10.93 10.48 3.09
CA SER A 471 -10.86 9.89 4.43
C SER A 471 -11.81 10.52 5.44
N GLY A 472 -12.27 11.76 5.22
CA GLY A 472 -13.23 12.39 6.12
C GLY A 472 -14.67 11.89 5.98
N TYR A 473 -15.00 11.23 4.87
CA TYR A 473 -16.28 10.52 4.70
C TYR A 473 -16.25 9.10 5.26
N LEU A 474 -15.07 8.60 5.63
CA LEU A 474 -14.96 7.37 6.38
C LEU A 474 -15.44 7.61 7.81
N THR A 475 -16.26 6.70 8.29
CA THR A 475 -16.74 6.72 9.66
C THR A 475 -15.77 5.94 10.54
N VAL A 476 -15.64 6.41 11.78
CA VAL A 476 -14.70 5.93 12.78
C VAL A 476 -15.47 5.52 14.04
N SER A 477 -14.93 4.56 14.79
CA SER A 477 -15.38 4.26 16.15
C SER A 477 -15.35 5.53 17.02
N GLY A 478 -16.45 5.79 17.74
CA GLY A 478 -16.51 6.82 18.77
C GLY A 478 -15.75 6.40 20.05
N ARG A 479 -15.52 7.35 20.98
CA ARG A 479 -14.83 7.07 22.25
C ARG A 479 -15.51 5.96 23.05
N THR A 480 -14.76 5.29 23.93
CA THR A 480 -15.31 4.33 24.89
C THR A 480 -16.43 4.97 25.73
N GLY A 481 -17.69 4.67 25.41
CA GLY A 481 -18.88 5.26 26.04
C GLY A 481 -19.82 5.99 25.08
N ASP A 482 -19.36 6.35 23.88
CA ASP A 482 -20.22 6.90 22.83
C ASP A 482 -21.04 5.78 22.18
N LYS A 483 -22.37 5.98 22.15
CA LYS A 483 -23.27 5.17 21.33
C LYS A 483 -23.42 5.84 19.97
N GLY A 484 -22.55 5.55 19.02
CA GLY A 484 -22.71 6.04 17.65
C GLY A 484 -21.45 6.01 16.80
N LYS A 485 -21.67 6.08 15.49
CA LYS A 485 -20.64 6.11 14.44
C LYS A 485 -20.43 7.56 14.05
N VAL A 486 -19.20 8.02 13.89
CA VAL A 486 -18.91 9.42 13.60
C VAL A 486 -17.97 9.50 12.40
N ARG A 487 -18.23 10.37 11.44
CA ARG A 487 -17.34 10.62 10.30
C ARG A 487 -16.10 11.42 10.72
N ASN A 488 -14.94 11.16 10.11
CA ASN A 488 -13.72 11.94 10.32
C ASN A 488 -13.75 13.30 9.59
N VAL A 489 -14.82 14.05 9.81
CA VAL A 489 -15.07 15.35 9.16
C VAL A 489 -13.95 16.35 9.46
N GLN A 490 -13.22 16.18 10.57
CA GLN A 490 -12.02 16.95 10.91
C GLN A 490 -10.94 16.87 9.82
N SER A 491 -10.76 15.73 9.15
CA SER A 491 -9.78 15.59 8.07
C SER A 491 -10.12 16.50 6.87
N ILE A 492 -11.40 16.59 6.51
CA ILE A 492 -11.89 17.47 5.43
C ILE A 492 -11.62 18.93 5.80
N PHE A 493 -12.05 19.39 6.97
CA PHE A 493 -11.90 20.79 7.34
C PHE A 493 -10.45 21.20 7.57
N ARG A 494 -9.60 20.30 8.09
CA ARG A 494 -8.16 20.55 8.20
C ARG A 494 -7.54 20.75 6.81
N GLU A 495 -7.84 19.86 5.86
CA GLU A 495 -7.36 19.99 4.49
C GLU A 495 -7.87 21.27 3.82
N LEU A 496 -9.17 21.59 3.93
CA LEU A 496 -9.74 22.80 3.32
C LEU A 496 -9.27 24.10 3.99
N SER A 497 -8.68 24.05 5.18
CA SER A 497 -8.12 25.20 5.88
C SER A 497 -6.65 25.44 5.53
N ASP A 498 -5.96 24.40 5.07
CA ASP A 498 -4.53 24.42 4.77
C ASP A 498 -4.25 23.59 3.51
N SER A 499 -4.89 24.00 2.42
CA SER A 499 -4.79 23.34 1.13
C SER A 499 -3.76 24.05 0.25
N ALA A 500 -2.93 23.26 -0.42
CA ALA A 500 -2.04 23.72 -1.48
C ALA A 500 -2.76 24.42 -2.64
N TYR A 501 -4.07 24.17 -2.80
CA TYR A 501 -4.89 24.81 -3.85
C TYR A 501 -5.55 26.10 -3.38
N GLY A 502 -5.25 26.59 -2.17
CA GLY A 502 -5.67 27.93 -1.72
C GLY A 502 -4.75 29.04 -2.24
N GLU A 503 -3.55 28.69 -2.69
CA GLU A 503 -2.53 29.61 -3.19
C GLU A 503 -2.01 29.14 -4.57
N GLU A 504 -1.49 30.05 -5.40
CA GLU A 504 -0.84 29.66 -6.66
C GLU A 504 0.51 28.97 -6.38
N ILE A 505 0.62 27.69 -6.76
CA ILE A 505 1.89 26.96 -6.73
C ILE A 505 2.47 26.92 -8.13
N GLU A 506 3.67 27.48 -8.31
CA GLU A 506 4.35 27.49 -9.60
C GLU A 506 4.54 26.07 -10.16
N GLY A 507 4.04 25.86 -11.39
CA GLY A 507 4.14 24.60 -12.13
C GLY A 507 3.04 23.60 -11.83
N PHE A 508 2.06 23.95 -11.00
CA PHE A 508 0.89 23.12 -10.74
C PHE A 508 -0.27 23.56 -11.62
N ASP A 509 -1.11 22.62 -12.03
CA ASP A 509 -2.36 22.96 -12.68
C ASP A 509 -3.31 23.67 -11.71
N ASP A 510 -3.91 24.77 -12.16
CA ASP A 510 -4.96 25.44 -11.39
C ASP A 510 -6.19 24.53 -11.32
N LEU A 511 -6.46 24.03 -10.12
CA LEU A 511 -7.63 23.22 -9.82
C LEU A 511 -8.77 24.03 -9.22
N GLY A 512 -8.83 25.35 -9.43
CA GLY A 512 -9.93 26.25 -9.06
C GLY A 512 -9.67 27.15 -7.84
N GLY A 513 -8.44 27.19 -7.34
CA GLY A 513 -8.01 28.13 -6.30
C GLY A 513 -8.84 28.15 -5.00
N GLU A 514 -8.76 29.28 -4.29
CA GLU A 514 -9.48 29.57 -3.05
C GLU A 514 -11.01 29.57 -3.23
N GLU A 515 -11.51 29.97 -4.40
CA GLU A 515 -12.94 29.98 -4.74
C GLU A 515 -13.53 28.57 -4.61
N ARG A 516 -12.86 27.58 -5.20
CA ARG A 516 -13.31 26.19 -5.12
C ARG A 516 -13.28 25.63 -3.70
N LEU A 517 -12.27 25.95 -2.91
CA LEU A 517 -12.21 25.52 -1.50
C LEU A 517 -13.38 26.12 -0.70
N THR A 518 -13.74 27.36 -1.01
CA THR A 518 -14.90 28.05 -0.42
C THR A 518 -16.20 27.38 -0.83
N ASP A 519 -16.35 27.00 -2.09
CA ASP A 519 -17.52 26.28 -2.59
C ASP A 519 -17.68 24.90 -1.94
N ILE A 520 -16.59 24.16 -1.75
CA ILE A 520 -16.63 22.87 -1.02
C ILE A 520 -17.12 23.11 0.41
N LYS A 521 -16.57 24.10 1.13
CA LYS A 521 -17.01 24.43 2.51
C LYS A 521 -18.51 24.79 2.55
N LYS A 522 -18.98 25.55 1.56
CA LYS A 522 -20.39 25.92 1.43
C LYS A 522 -21.27 24.69 1.19
N GLN A 523 -20.93 23.82 0.24
CA GLN A 523 -21.71 22.62 -0.06
C GLN A 523 -21.73 21.63 1.11
N LEU A 524 -20.62 21.49 1.84
CA LEU A 524 -20.58 20.71 3.08
C LEU A 524 -21.57 21.26 4.12
N ALA A 525 -21.57 22.58 4.33
CA ALA A 525 -22.49 23.22 5.27
C ALA A 525 -23.96 23.08 4.84
N GLU A 526 -24.27 23.24 3.56
CA GLU A 526 -25.61 23.03 2.99
C GLU A 526 -26.08 21.58 3.16
N ALA A 527 -25.17 20.61 3.03
CA ALA A 527 -25.44 19.19 3.27
C ALA A 527 -25.45 18.79 4.76
N GLY A 528 -25.28 19.75 5.69
CA GLY A 528 -25.29 19.50 7.13
C GLY A 528 -23.99 18.91 7.70
N ILE A 529 -22.90 18.91 6.93
CA ILE A 529 -21.56 18.53 7.38
C ILE A 529 -20.85 19.78 7.93
N ILE A 530 -20.71 19.86 9.25
CA ILE A 530 -20.15 21.02 9.94
C ILE A 530 -18.79 20.73 10.56
N ASP A 531 -17.94 21.75 10.64
CA ASP A 531 -16.64 21.68 11.30
C ASP A 531 -16.81 21.36 12.79
N PRO A 532 -16.25 20.24 13.29
CA PRO A 532 -16.41 19.85 14.68
C PRO A 532 -15.73 20.86 15.62
N LYS A 533 -16.50 21.46 16.53
CA LYS A 533 -15.99 22.37 17.58
C LYS A 533 -15.01 21.69 18.55
N GLU A 534 -15.17 20.39 18.76
CA GLU A 534 -14.27 19.59 19.58
C GLU A 534 -13.52 18.60 18.70
N LYS A 535 -12.19 18.61 18.81
CA LYS A 535 -11.32 17.62 18.15
C LYS A 535 -11.63 16.24 18.68
N ARG A 536 -11.79 15.28 17.78
CA ARG A 536 -12.07 13.89 18.12
C ARG A 536 -10.87 13.02 17.80
N GLU A 537 -10.62 12.06 18.68
CA GLU A 537 -9.64 11.03 18.40
C GLU A 537 -10.25 10.05 17.41
N VAL A 538 -9.51 9.77 16.35
CA VAL A 538 -9.89 8.81 15.31
C VAL A 538 -9.09 7.54 15.59
N GLU A 539 -9.78 6.45 15.93
CA GLU A 539 -9.12 5.15 15.96
C GLU A 539 -8.69 4.78 14.54
N GLY A 540 -7.51 4.18 14.40
CA GLY A 540 -7.07 3.64 13.12
C GLY A 540 -7.93 2.44 12.68
N LEU A 541 -8.03 2.24 11.36
CA LEU A 541 -8.71 1.10 10.70
C LEU A 541 -8.51 -0.23 11.45
N SER A 542 -9.61 -0.90 11.78
CA SER A 542 -9.59 -2.24 12.37
C SER A 542 -9.43 -3.37 11.33
N ILE A 543 -8.93 -4.51 11.78
CA ILE A 543 -8.75 -5.72 10.94
C ILE A 543 -10.09 -6.24 10.41
N ASN A 544 -11.15 -6.14 11.22
CA ASN A 544 -12.49 -6.56 10.82
C ASN A 544 -12.99 -5.72 9.63
N ALA A 545 -12.74 -4.41 9.62
CA ALA A 545 -13.07 -3.55 8.49
C ALA A 545 -12.29 -3.96 7.22
N LEU A 546 -10.99 -4.26 7.34
CA LEU A 546 -10.17 -4.74 6.22
C LEU A 546 -10.65 -6.07 5.65
N ASN A 547 -11.02 -7.01 6.52
CA ASN A 547 -11.57 -8.30 6.14
C ASN A 547 -12.89 -8.14 5.38
N LYS A 548 -13.79 -7.27 5.87
CA LYS A 548 -15.14 -7.11 5.33
C LYS A 548 -15.17 -6.31 4.02
N ALA A 549 -14.28 -5.34 3.85
CA ALA A 549 -14.38 -4.36 2.76
C ALA A 549 -13.38 -4.55 1.62
N VAL A 550 -12.16 -5.04 1.89
CA VAL A 550 -11.05 -4.90 0.92
C VAL A 550 -10.23 -6.17 0.70
N LEU A 551 -10.32 -7.18 1.56
CA LEU A 551 -9.55 -8.43 1.43
C LEU A 551 -10.43 -9.67 1.58
N ASN A 552 -11.54 -9.76 0.83
CA ASN A 552 -12.46 -10.91 0.89
C ASN A 552 -12.15 -11.98 -0.17
N TYR A 553 -12.31 -13.26 0.18
CA TYR A 553 -12.39 -14.36 -0.78
C TYR A 553 -13.82 -14.48 -1.32
N HIS A 554 -13.94 -14.76 -2.62
CA HIS A 554 -15.20 -14.83 -3.36
C HIS A 554 -15.41 -16.26 -3.86
N VAL A 555 -16.02 -17.09 -3.02
CA VAL A 555 -16.42 -18.44 -3.45
C VAL A 555 -17.74 -18.33 -4.21
N GLU A 556 -17.73 -18.57 -5.54
CA GLU A 556 -18.88 -18.39 -6.45
C GLU A 556 -20.18 -19.09 -6.01
N LYS A 557 -20.11 -20.20 -5.26
CA LYS A 557 -21.29 -20.93 -4.75
C LYS A 557 -21.94 -20.34 -3.49
N LEU A 558 -21.32 -19.34 -2.84
CA LEU A 558 -21.96 -18.54 -1.78
C LEU A 558 -22.93 -17.49 -2.34
N ASP A 559 -22.83 -17.16 -3.64
CA ASP A 559 -23.60 -16.10 -4.30
C ASP A 559 -24.94 -16.56 -4.93
N GLU A 560 -25.29 -17.86 -4.87
CA GLU A 560 -26.57 -18.38 -5.41
C GLU A 560 -27.78 -18.13 -4.50
N LYS A 561 -27.56 -17.72 -3.25
CA LYS A 561 -28.59 -17.03 -2.48
C LYS A 561 -28.27 -15.55 -2.56
N PRO A 562 -29.18 -14.69 -3.07
CA PRO A 562 -29.01 -13.26 -2.87
C PRO A 562 -28.98 -13.07 -1.36
N LEU A 563 -27.79 -12.76 -0.83
CA LEU A 563 -27.72 -12.09 0.45
C LEU A 563 -28.64 -10.90 0.28
N GLN A 564 -29.74 -10.93 1.04
CA GLN A 564 -30.64 -9.80 1.19
C GLN A 564 -29.78 -8.56 1.38
N GLY A 565 -30.17 -7.45 0.75
CA GLY A 565 -29.79 -6.07 1.10
C GLY A 565 -28.55 -5.89 1.96
N TRP A 566 -27.52 -5.17 1.50
CA TRP A 566 -26.71 -4.35 2.40
C TRP A 566 -27.68 -3.52 3.23
N ASP A 567 -28.11 -4.06 4.38
CA ASP A 567 -28.89 -3.30 5.33
C ASP A 567 -27.91 -2.29 5.88
N THR A 568 -28.35 -1.04 5.91
CA THR A 568 -27.70 0.10 6.53
C THR A 568 -26.99 -0.22 7.86
N LYS A 569 -27.46 -1.24 8.62
CA LYS A 569 -26.80 -1.79 9.82
C LYS A 569 -25.41 -2.42 9.62
N ASP A 570 -25.07 -2.91 8.42
CA ASP A 570 -23.82 -3.62 8.13
C ASP A 570 -22.73 -2.72 7.52
N GLN A 571 -23.14 -1.70 6.77
CA GLN A 571 -22.26 -0.62 6.27
C GLN A 571 -21.67 0.19 7.44
N ASP A 572 -22.51 0.31 8.44
CA ASP A 572 -22.29 0.84 9.74
C ASP A 572 -21.05 0.22 10.41
N GLU A 573 -20.70 -1.06 10.22
CA GLU A 573 -19.58 -1.70 10.94
C GLU A 573 -18.18 -1.45 10.34
N ILE A 574 -18.11 -1.17 9.02
CA ILE A 574 -16.92 -0.62 8.33
C ILE A 574 -16.58 0.77 8.89
N ALA A 575 -17.58 1.35 9.54
CA ALA A 575 -17.69 2.70 10.01
C ALA A 575 -17.64 2.81 11.56
N THR A 576 -17.55 1.69 12.32
CA THR A 576 -17.59 1.69 13.80
C THR A 576 -16.40 1.06 14.50
N ASN A 577 -15.31 0.75 13.80
CA ASN A 577 -14.05 0.37 14.43
C ASN A 577 -12.88 0.99 13.67
#